data_AF-A0A0E0RDN6-F1
#
_entry.id   AF-A0A0E0RDN6-F1
#
_cell.length_a   1.000
_cell.length_b   1.000
_cell.length_c   1.000
_cell.angle_alpha   90.00
_cell.angle_beta   90.00
_cell.angle_gamma   90.00
#
_symmetry.space_group_name_H-M   'P 1'
#
loop_
_entity.id
_entity.type
_entity.pdbx_description
1 polymer ?
#
loop_
_entity_poly.entity_id
_entity_poly.type
_entity_poly.pdbx_seq_one_letter_code
_entity_poly.pdbx_strand_id
1 'polypeptide(L)'
;MVRATRGVAAGAWYFEVKVLHLGSTGHTRLGWATNNADIHAPVGYDVFGFGYRDMDGTKVHKAWRANYAEQGYGDGDVLGFYIHLPDGELYEPKQPFLVHYKGLPFRAEAPKAAEQKTPDPVPGSEICYFKNGICQGTAFVDIPGGRYYPAASMYTLPDQPNCQVRFNFGPNFEFFPEDFGGRLIPRPMSDVPYRPFELANGGPAENGTAEKNI
;
A
#
# COMPACT_ATOMS: atom_id res chain seq x y z
N MET A 1 -10.88 -2.66 -1.16
CA MET A 1 -9.42 -2.86 -1.17
C MET A 1 -9.04 -3.89 -0.10
N VAL A 2 -7.99 -4.66 -0.36
CA VAL A 2 -7.27 -5.43 0.67
C VAL A 2 -5.83 -4.92 0.78
N ARG A 3 -5.23 -5.03 1.97
CA ARG A 3 -3.83 -4.66 2.24
C ARG A 3 -3.12 -5.82 2.90
N ALA A 4 -1.82 -5.96 2.66
CA ALA A 4 -0.98 -6.90 3.39
C ALA A 4 -0.89 -6.51 4.88
N THR A 5 -0.43 -7.46 5.70
CA THR A 5 -0.35 -7.30 7.16
C THR A 5 0.88 -6.50 7.62
N ARG A 6 1.90 -6.41 6.77
CA ARG A 6 3.16 -5.70 7.07
C ARG A 6 3.33 -4.52 6.13
N GLY A 7 3.78 -3.41 6.70
CA GLY A 7 3.99 -2.16 5.96
C GLY A 7 5.28 -1.49 6.38
N VAL A 8 5.79 -0.65 5.47
CA VAL A 8 7.12 -0.04 5.54
C VAL A 8 7.00 1.47 5.65
N ALA A 9 7.88 2.08 6.44
CA ALA A 9 7.91 3.54 6.63
C ALA A 9 9.23 4.16 6.17
N ALA A 10 10.31 3.37 6.04
CA ALA A 10 11.59 3.84 5.55
C ALA A 10 12.34 2.75 4.76
N GLY A 11 13.31 3.17 3.94
CA GLY A 11 14.16 2.30 3.12
C GLY A 11 13.54 1.92 1.77
N ALA A 12 14.23 1.05 1.04
CA ALA A 12 13.81 0.53 -0.26
C ALA A 12 13.23 -0.89 -0.13
N TRP A 13 12.02 -1.10 -0.66
CA TRP A 13 11.27 -2.35 -0.51
C TRP A 13 10.59 -2.78 -1.80
N TYR A 14 10.41 -4.10 -1.94
CA TYR A 14 9.87 -4.70 -3.15
C TYR A 14 8.98 -5.92 -2.88
N PHE A 15 7.93 -6.05 -3.70
CA PHE A 15 7.12 -7.27 -3.82
C PHE A 15 6.64 -7.45 -5.26
N GLU A 16 6.15 -8.65 -5.57
CA GLU A 16 5.50 -8.94 -6.84
C GLU A 16 4.02 -9.29 -6.65
N VAL A 17 3.25 -9.08 -7.71
CA VAL A 17 1.88 -9.60 -7.85
C VAL A 17 1.74 -10.28 -9.20
N LYS A 18 1.40 -11.56 -9.18
CA LYS A 18 1.03 -12.30 -10.40
C LYS A 18 -0.47 -12.15 -10.66
N VAL A 19 -0.82 -11.72 -11.86
CA VAL A 19 -2.21 -11.65 -12.31
C VAL A 19 -2.61 -13.04 -12.80
N LEU A 20 -3.48 -13.72 -12.06
CA LEU A 20 -3.88 -15.09 -12.36
C LEU A 20 -5.12 -15.13 -13.26
N HIS A 21 -6.09 -14.27 -12.99
CA HIS A 21 -7.32 -14.19 -13.76
C HIS A 21 -8.01 -12.84 -13.57
N LEU A 22 -8.25 -12.12 -14.66
CA LEU A 22 -9.15 -10.97 -14.76
C LEU A 22 -10.39 -11.36 -15.57
N GLY A 23 -10.22 -12.18 -16.61
CA GLY A 23 -11.29 -12.45 -17.56
C GLY A 23 -11.66 -11.20 -18.38
N SER A 24 -12.86 -11.17 -18.94
CA SER A 24 -13.31 -10.08 -19.82
C SER A 24 -13.82 -8.84 -19.09
N THR A 25 -14.20 -8.98 -17.82
CA THR A 25 -14.83 -7.92 -17.00
C THR A 25 -14.03 -7.56 -15.76
N GLY A 26 -12.96 -8.29 -15.50
CA GLY A 26 -12.14 -8.09 -14.34
C GLY A 26 -11.18 -6.93 -14.51
N HIS A 27 -11.05 -6.14 -13.45
CA HIS A 27 -10.12 -5.02 -13.39
C HIS A 27 -9.43 -4.97 -12.04
N THR A 28 -8.21 -4.44 -12.05
CA THR A 28 -7.43 -4.25 -10.83
C THR A 28 -6.76 -2.90 -10.75
N ARG A 29 -6.66 -2.38 -9.53
CA ARG A 29 -5.67 -1.38 -9.14
C ARG A 29 -4.80 -1.98 -8.06
N LEU A 30 -3.53 -2.12 -8.37
CA LEU A 30 -2.51 -2.72 -7.50
C LEU A 30 -1.52 -1.63 -7.11
N GLY A 31 -0.93 -1.70 -5.92
CA GLY A 31 0.07 -0.71 -5.53
C GLY A 31 0.29 -0.64 -4.03
N TRP A 32 0.46 0.58 -3.53
CA TRP A 32 0.76 0.88 -2.14
C TRP A 32 -0.39 1.67 -1.51
N ALA A 33 -0.73 1.37 -0.26
CA ALA A 33 -1.71 2.14 0.50
C ALA A 33 -1.29 2.24 1.96
N THR A 34 -1.54 3.39 2.61
CA THR A 34 -1.35 3.50 4.07
C THR A 34 -2.53 2.93 4.84
N ASN A 35 -2.42 2.87 6.17
CA ASN A 35 -3.51 2.45 7.07
C ASN A 35 -4.73 3.40 7.03
N ASN A 36 -4.55 4.66 6.66
CA ASN A 36 -5.60 5.67 6.56
C ASN A 36 -6.36 5.63 5.22
N ALA A 37 -5.88 4.85 4.24
CA ALA A 37 -6.59 4.69 2.98
C ALA A 37 -7.97 4.03 3.17
N ASP A 38 -8.98 4.54 2.48
CA ASP A 38 -10.34 4.02 2.52
C ASP A 38 -10.37 2.59 1.97
N ILE A 39 -10.71 1.65 2.84
CA ILE A 39 -10.71 0.23 2.51
C ILE A 39 -11.86 -0.16 1.56
N HIS A 40 -12.91 0.64 1.46
CA HIS A 40 -14.02 0.41 0.53
C HIS A 40 -13.74 0.99 -0.86
N ALA A 41 -12.76 1.89 -0.98
CA ALA A 41 -12.37 2.50 -2.23
C ALA A 41 -11.27 1.70 -2.98
N PRO A 42 -11.06 1.93 -4.28
CA PRO A 42 -9.93 1.34 -5.01
C PRO A 42 -8.59 2.00 -4.63
N VAL A 43 -7.48 1.26 -4.74
CA VAL A 43 -6.12 1.83 -4.56
C VAL A 43 -5.96 3.09 -5.43
N GLY A 44 -5.50 4.18 -4.83
CA GLY A 44 -5.32 5.47 -5.50
C GLY A 44 -6.54 6.40 -5.49
N TYR A 45 -7.64 6.03 -4.81
CA TYR A 45 -8.83 6.89 -4.69
C TYR A 45 -8.58 8.15 -3.85
N ASP A 46 -7.91 8.01 -2.72
CA ASP A 46 -7.62 9.11 -1.80
C ASP A 46 -6.15 9.55 -1.84
N VAL A 47 -5.75 10.39 -0.88
CA VAL A 47 -4.37 10.86 -0.70
C VAL A 47 -3.44 9.79 -0.11
N PHE A 48 -3.98 8.66 0.34
CA PHE A 48 -3.27 7.63 1.10
C PHE A 48 -2.98 6.36 0.28
N GLY A 49 -3.45 6.30 -0.97
CA GLY A 49 -3.19 5.21 -1.91
C GLY A 49 -2.48 5.66 -3.18
N PHE A 50 -1.65 4.79 -3.73
CA PHE A 50 -0.90 4.96 -4.97
C PHE A 50 -1.11 3.71 -5.82
N GLY A 51 -1.90 3.84 -6.89
CA GLY A 51 -2.36 2.71 -7.71
C GLY A 51 -1.69 2.64 -9.08
N TYR A 52 -1.56 1.42 -9.58
CA TYR A 52 -1.22 1.05 -10.95
C TYR A 52 -2.39 0.27 -11.55
N ARG A 53 -2.91 0.76 -12.68
CA ARG A 53 -4.16 0.26 -13.28
C ARG A 53 -3.90 -0.69 -14.44
N ASP A 54 -4.66 -1.77 -14.46
CA ASP A 54 -4.60 -2.85 -15.46
C ASP A 54 -4.87 -2.40 -16.90
N MET A 55 -5.90 -1.58 -17.12
CA MET A 55 -6.44 -1.37 -18.47
C MET A 55 -5.48 -0.67 -19.44
N ASP A 56 -4.87 0.41 -19.00
CA ASP A 56 -4.09 1.32 -19.84
C ASP A 56 -2.70 1.63 -19.25
N GLY A 57 -2.33 0.96 -18.16
CA GLY A 57 -1.04 1.19 -17.50
C GLY A 57 -0.96 2.55 -16.82
N THR A 58 -2.09 3.22 -16.57
CA THR A 58 -2.11 4.51 -15.88
C THR A 58 -1.76 4.36 -14.39
N LYS A 59 -1.12 5.39 -13.85
CA LYS A 59 -0.94 5.55 -12.41
C LYS A 59 -2.11 6.36 -11.85
N VAL A 60 -2.55 6.02 -10.64
CA VAL A 60 -3.74 6.59 -10.00
C VAL A 60 -3.44 7.06 -8.60
N HIS A 61 -3.74 8.32 -8.30
CA HIS A 61 -3.60 8.92 -6.97
C HIS A 61 -4.61 10.06 -6.80
N LYS A 62 -5.23 10.21 -5.62
CA LYS A 62 -6.30 11.20 -5.37
C LYS A 62 -7.47 11.11 -6.37
N ALA A 63 -7.77 9.91 -6.85
CA ALA A 63 -8.74 9.60 -7.91
C ALA A 63 -8.38 10.15 -9.30
N TRP A 64 -7.21 10.79 -9.46
CA TRP A 64 -6.71 11.24 -10.76
C TRP A 64 -5.88 10.15 -11.43
N ARG A 65 -6.17 9.93 -12.72
CA ARG A 65 -5.39 9.04 -13.59
C ARG A 65 -4.39 9.87 -14.38
N ALA A 66 -3.16 9.38 -14.49
CA ALA A 66 -2.14 9.97 -15.34
C ALA A 66 -1.45 8.88 -16.16
N ASN A 67 -1.02 9.22 -17.38
CA ASN A 67 -0.22 8.34 -18.22
C ASN A 67 1.07 7.96 -17.48
N TYR A 68 1.46 6.70 -17.61
CA TYR A 68 2.63 6.17 -16.91
C TYR A 68 3.31 5.08 -17.72
N ALA A 69 2.75 3.88 -17.78
CA ALA A 69 3.23 2.83 -18.67
C ALA A 69 2.65 3.01 -20.07
N GLU A 70 3.35 2.49 -21.09
CA GLU A 70 2.85 2.49 -22.47
C GLU A 70 1.63 1.58 -22.65
N GLN A 71 1.56 0.51 -21.86
CA GLN A 71 0.53 -0.51 -21.95
C GLN A 71 0.03 -0.91 -20.57
N GLY A 72 -1.20 -1.42 -20.56
CA GLY A 72 -1.78 -2.13 -19.45
C GLY A 72 -1.12 -3.48 -19.15
N TYR A 73 -1.69 -4.19 -18.19
CA TYR A 73 -1.31 -5.54 -17.80
C TYR A 73 -2.54 -6.44 -17.68
N GLY A 74 -2.34 -7.75 -17.76
CA GLY A 74 -3.44 -8.72 -17.71
C GLY A 74 -2.98 -10.11 -17.28
N ASP A 75 -3.81 -11.11 -17.57
CA ASP A 75 -3.60 -12.51 -17.16
C ASP A 75 -2.21 -13.01 -17.57
N GLY A 76 -1.50 -13.59 -16.61
CA GLY A 76 -0.15 -14.12 -16.78
C GLY A 76 0.97 -13.13 -16.46
N ASP A 77 0.72 -11.81 -16.48
CA ASP A 77 1.74 -10.82 -16.14
C ASP A 77 2.13 -10.90 -14.65
N VAL A 78 3.42 -10.67 -14.40
CA VAL A 78 3.98 -10.50 -13.05
C VAL A 78 4.43 -9.06 -12.91
N LEU A 79 3.87 -8.39 -11.91
CA LEU A 79 4.09 -6.97 -11.68
C LEU A 79 4.97 -6.78 -10.45
N GLY A 80 6.05 -6.04 -10.60
CA GLY A 80 6.93 -5.65 -9.50
C GLY A 80 6.55 -4.30 -8.93
N PHE A 81 6.61 -4.16 -7.61
CA PHE A 81 6.24 -2.94 -6.89
C PHE A 81 7.39 -2.50 -6.01
N TYR A 82 8.03 -1.40 -6.38
CA TYR A 82 9.13 -0.78 -5.65
C TYR A 82 8.63 0.46 -4.91
N ILE A 83 9.10 0.64 -3.68
CA ILE A 83 8.97 1.89 -2.93
C ILE A 83 10.28 2.22 -2.24
N HIS A 84 10.67 3.49 -2.28
CA HIS A 84 11.81 4.01 -1.55
C HIS A 84 11.39 5.21 -0.71
N LEU A 85 11.68 5.15 0.59
CA LEU A 85 11.34 6.18 1.58
C LEU A 85 12.61 6.53 2.38
N PRO A 86 13.50 7.40 1.87
CA PRO A 86 14.66 7.87 2.61
C PRO A 86 14.21 8.53 3.92
N ASP A 87 14.70 8.05 5.06
CA ASP A 87 14.38 8.60 6.38
C ASP A 87 12.86 8.75 6.67
N GLY A 88 12.02 7.97 5.99
CA GLY A 88 10.56 8.16 6.03
C GLY A 88 9.93 7.91 7.40
N GLU A 89 10.63 7.26 8.33
CA GLU A 89 10.22 7.14 9.74
C GLU A 89 10.10 8.49 10.44
N LEU A 90 10.86 9.51 10.02
CA LEU A 90 10.75 10.88 10.56
C LEU A 90 9.43 11.56 10.17
N TYR A 91 8.78 11.07 9.12
CA TYR A 91 7.54 11.63 8.55
C TYR A 91 6.33 10.71 8.81
N GLU A 92 6.53 9.54 9.42
CA GLU A 92 5.45 8.60 9.71
C GLU A 92 4.52 9.17 10.80
N PRO A 93 3.21 9.33 10.54
CA PRO A 93 2.28 9.69 11.60
C PRO A 93 2.29 8.66 12.73
N LYS A 94 2.09 9.12 13.97
CA LYS A 94 1.98 8.23 15.14
C LYS A 94 0.96 7.13 14.87
N GLN A 95 1.42 5.88 14.96
CA GLN A 95 0.57 4.72 14.72
C GLN A 95 -0.42 4.53 15.88
N PRO A 96 -1.59 3.91 15.62
CA PRO A 96 -2.52 3.52 16.68
C PRO A 96 -1.83 2.61 17.70
N PHE A 97 -2.11 2.84 18.98
CA PHE A 97 -1.61 2.04 20.09
C PHE A 97 -2.76 1.29 20.77
N LEU A 98 -2.43 0.28 21.57
CA LEU A 98 -3.41 -0.43 22.39
C LEU A 98 -3.55 0.28 23.74
N VAL A 99 -4.79 0.39 24.22
CA VAL A 99 -5.14 0.81 25.57
C VAL A 99 -5.81 -0.34 26.30
N HIS A 100 -5.55 -0.47 27.60
CA HIS A 100 -6.32 -1.40 28.42
C HIS A 100 -7.69 -0.81 28.73
N TYR A 101 -8.75 -1.55 28.41
CA TYR A 101 -10.11 -1.26 28.84
C TYR A 101 -10.75 -2.55 29.35
N LYS A 102 -11.25 -2.55 30.58
CA LYS A 102 -11.84 -3.73 31.25
C LYS A 102 -10.97 -5.00 31.19
N GLY A 103 -9.65 -4.85 31.35
CA GLY A 103 -8.70 -5.97 31.35
C GLY A 103 -8.36 -6.55 29.97
N LEU A 104 -8.93 -6.02 28.89
CA LEU A 104 -8.62 -6.41 27.51
C LEU A 104 -7.90 -5.26 26.77
N PRO A 105 -7.00 -5.57 25.82
CA PRO A 105 -6.38 -4.57 24.98
C PRO A 105 -7.36 -4.13 23.88
N PHE A 106 -7.64 -2.84 23.79
CA PHE A 106 -8.43 -2.21 22.73
C PHE A 106 -7.55 -1.29 21.90
N ARG A 107 -7.77 -1.24 20.59
CA ARG A 107 -7.08 -0.27 19.72
C ARG A 107 -7.63 1.11 20.00
N ALA A 108 -6.77 2.02 20.46
CA ALA A 108 -7.11 3.43 20.56
C ALA A 108 -7.15 4.01 19.14
N GLU A 109 -8.32 4.48 18.73
CA GLU A 109 -8.44 5.32 17.54
C GLU A 109 -8.12 6.75 17.93
N ALA A 110 -7.32 7.44 17.12
CA ALA A 110 -7.19 8.89 17.25
C ALA A 110 -8.58 9.53 17.02
N PRO A 111 -8.97 10.58 17.78
CA PRO A 111 -10.27 11.21 17.64
C PRO A 111 -10.54 11.65 16.19
N LYS A 112 -11.72 11.31 15.68
CA LYS A 112 -12.19 11.49 14.29
C LYS A 112 -12.27 12.96 13.79
N ALA A 113 -11.83 13.95 14.57
CA ALA A 113 -12.20 15.36 14.39
C ALA A 113 -11.08 16.31 13.96
N ALA A 114 -9.82 15.88 13.86
CA ALA A 114 -8.84 16.66 13.11
C ALA A 114 -8.94 16.20 11.66
N GLU A 115 -9.29 17.11 10.75
CA GLU A 115 -9.06 16.91 9.31
C GLU A 115 -7.73 16.19 9.15
N GLN A 116 -7.73 15.00 8.54
CA GLN A 116 -6.52 14.22 8.32
C GLN A 116 -5.64 15.00 7.34
N LYS A 117 -4.88 15.96 7.89
CA LYS A 117 -3.91 16.73 7.15
C LYS A 117 -2.95 15.72 6.53
N THR A 118 -2.84 15.76 5.21
CA THR A 118 -1.88 14.93 4.50
C THR A 118 -0.50 15.21 5.09
N PRO A 119 0.25 14.18 5.53
CA PRO A 119 1.59 14.36 6.06
C PRO A 119 2.51 15.03 5.04
N ASP A 120 3.55 15.70 5.54
CA ASP A 120 4.56 16.29 4.66
C ASP A 120 5.25 15.19 3.82
N PRO A 121 5.60 15.48 2.55
CA PRO A 121 6.34 14.55 1.70
C PRO A 121 7.67 14.11 2.30
N VAL A 122 8.04 12.84 2.08
CA VAL A 122 9.37 12.29 2.36
C VAL A 122 10.31 12.72 1.23
N PRO A 123 11.33 13.56 1.47
CA PRO A 123 12.23 14.03 0.42
C PRO A 123 12.98 12.90 -0.27
N GLY A 124 13.03 12.92 -1.60
CA GLY A 124 13.73 11.89 -2.39
C GLY A 124 13.03 10.52 -2.42
N SER A 125 11.81 10.43 -1.88
CA SER A 125 11.01 9.22 -1.98
C SER A 125 10.47 9.00 -3.39
N GLU A 126 10.30 7.73 -3.75
CA GLU A 126 9.71 7.36 -5.04
C GLU A 126 9.00 6.00 -5.00
N ILE A 127 8.06 5.82 -5.93
CA ILE A 127 7.46 4.53 -6.27
C ILE A 127 7.71 4.26 -7.74
N CYS A 128 8.12 3.03 -8.04
CA CYS A 128 8.27 2.51 -9.41
C CYS A 128 7.54 1.18 -9.53
N TYR A 129 6.99 0.92 -10.72
CA TYR A 129 6.37 -0.36 -11.04
C TYR A 129 7.14 -1.04 -12.16
N PHE A 130 7.08 -2.36 -12.17
CA PHE A 130 7.75 -3.22 -13.14
C PHE A 130 6.71 -4.16 -13.75
N LYS A 131 6.86 -4.48 -15.03
CA LYS A 131 6.08 -5.50 -15.73
C LYS A 131 7.03 -6.55 -16.26
N ASN A 132 6.91 -7.78 -15.76
CA ASN A 132 7.76 -8.92 -16.10
C ASN A 132 9.26 -8.56 -15.99
N GLY A 133 9.64 -7.90 -14.89
CA GLY A 133 11.01 -7.46 -14.60
C GLY A 133 11.43 -6.14 -15.27
N ILE A 134 10.66 -5.62 -16.22
CA ILE A 134 10.97 -4.39 -16.95
C ILE A 134 10.39 -3.17 -16.21
N CYS A 135 11.25 -2.24 -15.82
CA CYS A 135 10.84 -1.00 -15.16
C CYS A 135 9.95 -0.14 -16.08
N GLN A 136 8.81 0.31 -15.55
CA GLN A 136 7.87 1.20 -16.25
C GLN A 136 8.16 2.69 -15.98
N GLY A 137 9.30 3.00 -15.34
CA GLY A 137 9.72 4.35 -14.94
C GLY A 137 9.26 4.75 -13.54
N THR A 138 9.52 5.99 -13.14
CA THR A 138 9.08 6.53 -11.84
C THR A 138 7.61 6.92 -11.87
N ALA A 139 6.79 6.25 -11.06
CA ALA A 139 5.35 6.51 -10.97
C ALA A 139 5.08 7.74 -10.11
N PHE A 140 5.63 7.78 -8.90
CA PHE A 140 5.39 8.87 -7.95
C PHE A 140 6.71 9.28 -7.30
N VAL A 141 6.81 10.57 -7.00
CA VAL A 141 7.89 11.19 -6.21
C VAL A 141 7.25 12.02 -5.10
N ASP A 142 8.04 12.40 -4.10
CA ASP A 142 7.59 13.25 -2.99
C ASP A 142 6.34 12.68 -2.31
N ILE A 143 6.43 11.41 -1.94
CA ILE A 143 5.36 10.63 -1.35
C ILE A 143 5.11 11.13 0.09
N PRO A 144 3.86 11.41 0.50
CA PRO A 144 3.53 11.79 1.87
C PRO A 144 4.06 10.79 2.90
N GLY A 145 4.52 11.30 4.05
CA GLY A 145 4.90 10.47 5.18
C GLY A 145 3.82 9.45 5.58
N GLY A 146 4.22 8.22 5.86
CA GLY A 146 3.28 7.16 6.19
C GLY A 146 3.89 5.77 6.18
N ARG A 147 3.13 4.82 6.72
CA ARG A 147 3.43 3.39 6.61
C ARG A 147 2.66 2.80 5.46
N TYR A 148 3.38 2.34 4.44
CA TYR A 148 2.83 1.84 3.19
C TYR A 148 2.76 0.32 3.18
N TYR A 149 1.61 -0.20 2.77
CA TYR A 149 1.32 -1.63 2.69
C TYR A 149 1.08 -2.00 1.22
N PRO A 150 1.59 -3.15 0.76
CA PRO A 150 1.14 -3.77 -0.48
C PRO A 150 -0.39 -3.88 -0.49
N ALA A 151 -1.02 -3.42 -1.57
CA ALA A 151 -2.47 -3.29 -1.64
C ALA A 151 -3.02 -3.70 -3.01
N ALA A 152 -4.23 -4.25 -2.98
CA ALA A 152 -4.98 -4.60 -4.18
C ALA A 152 -6.45 -4.18 -4.04
N SER A 153 -6.99 -3.64 -5.12
CA SER A 153 -8.43 -3.46 -5.32
C SER A 153 -8.81 -4.12 -6.63
N MET A 154 -9.86 -4.92 -6.59
CA MET A 154 -10.27 -5.80 -7.66
C MET A 154 -11.77 -5.64 -7.86
N TYR A 155 -12.21 -5.71 -9.11
CA TYR A 155 -13.61 -5.61 -9.49
C TYR A 155 -13.87 -6.58 -10.63
N THR A 156 -15.05 -7.19 -10.66
CA THR A 156 -15.62 -7.91 -11.80
C THR A 156 -17.14 -7.84 -11.72
N LEU A 157 -17.86 -8.26 -12.76
CA LEU A 157 -19.32 -8.32 -12.74
C LEU A 157 -19.81 -9.49 -11.84
N PRO A 158 -20.98 -9.38 -11.19
CA PRO A 158 -21.45 -10.37 -10.21
C PRO A 158 -21.65 -11.80 -10.74
N ASP A 159 -21.86 -11.94 -12.05
CA ASP A 159 -22.12 -13.20 -12.75
C ASP A 159 -20.87 -13.79 -13.42
N GLN A 160 -19.72 -13.13 -13.29
CA GLN A 160 -18.46 -13.55 -13.89
C GLN A 160 -17.55 -14.22 -12.86
N PRO A 161 -16.59 -15.06 -13.29
CA PRO A 161 -15.59 -15.61 -12.39
C PRO A 161 -14.83 -14.50 -11.64
N ASN A 162 -14.44 -14.80 -10.41
CA ASN A 162 -13.71 -13.85 -9.57
C ASN A 162 -12.34 -13.52 -10.17
N CYS A 163 -11.99 -12.23 -10.11
CA CYS A 163 -10.61 -11.82 -10.32
C CYS A 163 -9.69 -12.49 -9.30
N GLN A 164 -8.50 -12.89 -9.74
CA GLN A 164 -7.49 -13.55 -8.93
C GLN A 164 -6.13 -12.95 -9.20
N VAL A 165 -5.47 -12.53 -8.13
CA VAL A 165 -4.06 -12.14 -8.12
C VAL A 165 -3.36 -12.85 -6.98
N ARG A 166 -2.06 -13.06 -7.10
CA ARG A 166 -1.24 -13.67 -6.06
C ARG A 166 -0.08 -12.76 -5.71
N PHE A 167 -0.01 -12.36 -4.46
CA PHE A 167 1.13 -11.63 -3.92
C PHE A 167 2.30 -12.59 -3.68
N ASN A 168 3.49 -12.15 -4.06
CA ASN A 168 4.76 -12.76 -3.72
C ASN A 168 5.61 -11.72 -2.99
N PHE A 169 5.79 -11.90 -1.69
CA PHE A 169 6.53 -10.97 -0.84
C PHE A 169 8.04 -11.25 -0.85
N GLY A 170 8.51 -12.23 -1.62
CA GLY A 170 9.90 -12.66 -1.64
C GLY A 170 10.20 -13.74 -0.58
N PRO A 171 11.47 -14.15 -0.47
CA PRO A 171 12.63 -13.61 -1.21
C PRO A 171 12.75 -14.14 -2.65
N ASN A 172 12.00 -15.19 -3.01
CA ASN A 172 12.09 -15.82 -4.33
C ASN A 172 11.08 -15.19 -5.30
N PHE A 173 11.54 -14.25 -6.11
CA PHE A 173 10.75 -13.54 -7.11
C PHE A 173 10.77 -14.24 -8.47
N GLU A 174 9.68 -14.10 -9.24
CA GLU A 174 9.57 -14.67 -10.60
C GLU A 174 10.31 -13.81 -11.63
N PHE A 175 10.25 -12.48 -11.48
CA PHE A 175 10.89 -11.49 -12.35
C PHE A 175 11.55 -10.37 -11.53
N PHE A 176 12.52 -10.73 -10.69
CA PHE A 176 13.33 -9.73 -10.01
C PHE A 176 14.17 -8.94 -11.03
N PRO A 177 14.11 -7.59 -11.05
CA PRO A 177 14.92 -6.80 -11.97
C PRO A 177 16.42 -7.01 -11.75
N GLU A 178 17.18 -7.22 -12.82
CA GLU A 178 18.65 -7.27 -12.77
C GLU A 178 19.26 -5.88 -12.55
N ASP A 179 18.57 -4.84 -13.03
CA ASP A 179 18.95 -3.44 -12.87
C ASP A 179 17.75 -2.62 -12.39
N PHE A 180 18.00 -1.79 -11.37
CA PHE A 180 17.04 -0.85 -10.81
C PHE A 180 17.24 0.58 -11.35
N GLY A 181 18.11 0.77 -12.35
CA GLY A 181 18.37 2.04 -13.01
C GLY A 181 19.02 3.05 -12.08
N GLY A 182 20.03 2.60 -11.32
CA GLY A 182 20.74 3.43 -10.33
C GLY A 182 20.01 3.63 -9.00
N ARG A 183 18.81 3.07 -8.84
CA ARG A 183 18.09 3.07 -7.54
C ARG A 183 18.72 2.06 -6.57
N LEU A 184 18.39 2.22 -5.29
CA LEU A 184 18.80 1.26 -4.27
C LEU A 184 18.19 -0.11 -4.55
N ILE A 185 19.00 -1.16 -4.36
CA ILE A 185 18.50 -2.54 -4.41
C ILE A 185 17.54 -2.72 -3.22
N PRO A 186 16.25 -3.03 -3.48
CA PRO A 186 15.26 -3.12 -2.42
C PRO A 186 15.37 -4.42 -1.63
N ARG A 187 14.90 -4.40 -0.39
CA ARG A 187 14.65 -5.61 0.39
C ARG A 187 13.28 -6.22 0.05
N PRO A 188 13.12 -7.55 0.13
CA PRO A 188 11.81 -8.17 -0.07
C PRO A 188 10.86 -7.84 1.08
N MET A 189 9.56 -7.73 0.78
CA MET A 189 8.53 -7.49 1.81
C MET A 189 8.44 -8.61 2.87
N SER A 190 8.95 -9.82 2.58
CA SER A 190 9.09 -10.91 3.56
C SER A 190 10.01 -10.57 4.72
N ASP A 191 10.96 -9.65 4.52
CA ASP A 191 11.94 -9.24 5.53
C ASP A 191 11.41 -8.15 6.47
N VAL A 192 10.22 -7.61 6.20
CA VAL A 192 9.62 -6.59 7.07
C VAL A 192 9.35 -7.22 8.43
N PRO A 193 9.91 -6.70 9.53
CA PRO A 193 9.70 -7.29 10.85
C PRO A 193 8.24 -7.16 11.28
N TYR A 194 7.78 -8.09 12.12
CA TYR A 194 6.47 -7.96 12.76
C TYR A 194 6.56 -6.85 13.80
N ARG A 195 5.70 -5.84 13.68
CA ARG A 195 5.58 -4.78 14.68
C ARG A 195 4.38 -5.10 15.57
N PRO A 196 4.59 -5.50 16.84
CA PRO A 196 3.48 -5.59 17.77
C PRO A 196 2.89 -4.20 17.99
N PHE A 197 1.58 -4.11 18.25
CA PHE A 197 1.02 -2.86 18.71
C PHE A 197 1.64 -2.50 20.07
N GLU A 198 2.11 -1.26 20.19
CA GLU A 198 2.57 -0.75 21.48
C GLU A 198 1.37 -0.68 22.44
N LEU A 199 1.52 -1.29 23.61
CA LEU A 199 0.56 -1.19 24.70
C LEU A 199 0.89 0.08 25.49
N ALA A 200 0.02 1.08 25.46
CA ALA A 200 0.21 2.27 26.26
C ALA A 200 0.00 1.93 27.75
N ASN A 201 0.98 2.28 28.59
CA ASN A 201 0.93 2.08 30.04
C ASN A 201 -0.09 2.98 30.78
N GLY A 202 -0.96 3.70 30.06
CA GLY A 202 -1.94 4.62 30.61
C GLY A 202 -3.36 4.25 30.18
N GLY A 203 -4.30 4.25 31.14
CA GLY A 203 -5.72 4.20 30.82
C GLY A 203 -6.14 5.39 29.96
N PRO A 204 -7.25 5.29 29.20
CA PRO A 204 -7.76 6.43 28.44
C PRO A 204 -7.97 7.62 29.38
N ALA A 205 -7.56 8.82 28.95
CA ALA A 205 -7.95 10.04 29.65
C ALA A 205 -9.48 10.05 29.79
N GLU A 206 -10.00 10.43 30.96
CA GLU A 206 -11.40 10.22 31.41
C GLU A 206 -12.51 10.79 30.51
N ASN A 207 -12.18 11.37 29.36
CA ASN A 207 -13.13 11.92 28.39
C ASN A 207 -13.17 11.15 27.04
N GLY A 208 -12.55 9.98 26.93
CA GLY A 208 -12.63 9.14 25.74
C GLY A 208 -13.97 8.41 25.65
N THR A 209 -14.89 8.85 24.79
CA THR A 209 -16.10 8.09 24.44
C THR A 209 -15.70 6.76 23.80
N ALA A 210 -15.86 5.68 24.55
CA ALA A 210 -15.82 4.32 24.02
C ALA A 210 -17.16 4.03 23.34
N GLU A 211 -17.28 4.30 22.04
CA GLU A 211 -18.42 3.82 21.27
C GLU A 211 -18.34 2.29 21.15
N LYS A 212 -19.35 1.61 21.69
CA LYS A 212 -19.63 0.21 21.39
C LYS A 212 -20.20 0.14 19.98
N ASN A 213 -19.45 -0.39 19.03
CA ASN A 213 -20.07 -0.91 17.81
C ASN A 213 -20.55 -2.33 18.09
N ILE A 214 -21.87 -2.54 17.99
CA ILE A 214 -22.52 -3.86 17.91
C ILE A 214 -22.35 -4.37 16.48
#